data_AF-A0A1M6LG85-F1
#
_entry.id   AF-A0A1M6LG85-F1
#
_cell.length_a   1.000
_cell.length_b   1.000
_cell.length_c   1.000
_cell.angle_alpha   90.00
_cell.angle_beta   90.00
_cell.angle_gamma   90.00
#
_symmetry.space_group_name_H-M   'P 1'
#
loop_
_entity.id
_entity.type
_entity.pdbx_description
1 polymer ?
#
loop_
_entity_poly.entity_id
_entity_poly.type
_entity_poly.pdbx_seq_one_letter_code
_entity_poly.pdbx_strand_id
1 'polypeptide(L)' 'MPRPMPRQICKNVSITPEMDRFIADRVTSGRYQNASEVVRAALRVLEREEAIEQERMARLASRVSGSER' A
#
# COMPACT_ATOMS: atom_id res chain seq x y z
N MET A 1 -6.03 29.16 16.59
CA MET A 1 -5.69 27.79 17.04
C MET A 1 -4.87 27.11 15.94
N PRO A 2 -3.61 26.71 16.16
CA PRO A 2 -2.90 25.89 15.20
C PRO A 2 -3.53 24.48 15.16
N ARG A 3 -3.74 23.94 13.96
CA ARG A 3 -4.28 22.57 13.78
C ARG A 3 -3.23 21.56 14.28
N PRO A 4 -3.63 20.50 15.02
CA PRO A 4 -2.70 19.48 15.47
C PRO A 4 -2.07 18.78 14.26
N MET A 5 -0.74 18.75 14.20
CA MET A 5 0.00 18.08 13.15
C MET A 5 -0.13 16.56 13.33
N PRO A 6 -0.43 15.79 12.28
CA PRO A 6 -0.53 14.34 12.40
C PRO A 6 0.80 13.75 12.87
N ARG A 7 0.77 12.98 13.96
CA ARG A 7 1.97 12.34 14.53
C ARG A 7 2.45 11.25 13.58
N GLN A 8 3.59 11.48 12.93
CA GLN A 8 4.17 10.52 12.00
C GLN A 8 4.74 9.33 12.77
N ILE A 9 4.35 8.12 12.38
CA ILE A 9 4.85 6.87 12.98
C ILE A 9 6.03 6.38 12.13
N CYS A 10 7.21 6.27 12.74
CA CYS A 10 8.38 5.67 12.09
C CYS A 10 8.45 4.19 12.47
N LYS A 11 8.52 3.32 11.45
CA LYS A 11 8.76 1.88 11.60
C LYS A 11 10.07 1.56 10.88
N ASN A 12 11.00 0.89 11.56
CA ASN A 12 12.18 0.33 10.92
C ASN A 12 11.76 -0.97 10.21
N VAL A 13 12.08 -1.08 8.92
CA VAL A 13 11.76 -2.22 8.08
C VAL A 13 13.02 -2.67 7.37
N SER A 14 13.30 -3.97 7.43
CA SER A 14 14.36 -4.57 6.62
C SER A 14 13.87 -4.71 5.19
N ILE A 15 14.60 -4.14 4.24
CA ILE A 15 14.31 -4.23 2.81
C ILE A 15 15.42 -5.00 2.11
N THR A 16 15.08 -5.65 1.01
CA THR A 16 16.09 -6.33 0.18
C THR A 16 16.85 -5.32 -0.69
N PRO A 17 18.06 -5.66 -1.17
CA PRO A 17 18.83 -4.78 -2.06
C PRO A 17 18.08 -4.37 -3.34
N GLU A 18 17.23 -5.25 -3.86
CA GLU A 18 16.40 -4.98 -5.04
C GLU A 18 15.34 -3.92 -4.76
N MET A 19 14.72 -3.97 -3.56
CA MET A 19 13.77 -2.95 -3.11
C MET A 19 14.45 -1.60 -2.88
N ASP A 20 15.65 -1.60 -2.29
CA ASP A 20 16.43 -0.37 -2.10
C ASP A 20 16.76 0.29 -3.45
N ARG A 21 17.22 -0.49 -4.43
CA ARG A 21 17.50 0.00 -5.78
C ARG A 21 16.24 0.55 -6.46
N PHE A 22 15.10 -0.12 -6.30
CA PHE A 22 13.82 0.38 -6.83
C PHE A 22 13.43 1.71 -6.18
N ILE A 23 13.58 1.83 -4.85
CA ILE A 23 13.30 3.06 -4.13
C ILE A 23 14.24 4.18 -4.61
N ALA A 24 15.54 3.91 -4.73
CA ALA A 24 16.53 4.87 -5.19
C ALA A 24 16.25 5.38 -6.60
N ASP A 25 15.86 4.50 -7.52
CA ASP A 25 15.46 4.88 -8.89
C ASP A 25 14.24 5.81 -8.89
N ARG A 26 13.24 5.50 -8.05
CA ARG A 26 12.01 6.30 -7.92
C ARG A 26 12.25 7.65 -7.28
N VAL A 27 13.16 7.74 -6.30
CA VAL A 27 13.59 9.01 -5.70
C VAL A 27 14.40 9.83 -6.72
N THR A 28 15.30 9.19 -7.46
CA THR A 28 16.13 9.84 -8.50
C THR A 28 15.28 10.39 -9.64
N SER A 29 14.14 9.75 -9.96
CA SER A 29 13.17 10.27 -10.93
C SER A 29 12.52 11.60 -10.53
N GLY A 30 12.72 12.06 -9.28
CA GLY A 30 12.20 13.33 -8.78
C GLY A 30 10.72 13.30 -8.39
N ARG A 31 10.02 12.16 -8.55
CA ARG A 31 8.61 12.01 -8.14
C ARG A 31 8.41 11.86 -6.63
N TYR A 32 9.46 11.47 -5.90
CA TYR A 32 9.39 11.20 -4.47
C TYR A 32 10.62 11.80 -3.79
N GLN A 33 10.42 12.46 -2.65
CA GLN A 33 11.52 13.11 -1.93
C GLN A 33 12.31 12.16 -1.05
N ASN A 34 11.72 11.04 -0.64
CA ASN A 34 12.35 10.07 0.26
C ASN A 34 11.78 8.66 0.08
N ALA A 35 12.53 7.69 0.60
CA ALA A 35 12.14 6.29 0.65
C ALA A 35 10.77 6.08 1.32
N SER A 36 10.49 6.78 2.42
CA SER A 36 9.20 6.66 3.12
C SER A 36 8.01 7.09 2.26
N GLU A 37 8.20 8.02 1.31
CA GLU A 37 7.17 8.46 0.38
C GLU A 37 6.91 7.41 -0.71
N VAL A 38 7.97 6.80 -1.24
CA VAL A 38 7.87 5.66 -2.16
C VAL A 38 7.15 4.49 -1.49
N VAL A 39 7.56 4.13 -0.26
CA VAL A 39 6.95 3.05 0.52
C VAL A 39 5.48 3.34 0.81
N ARG A 40 5.13 4.57 1.21
CA ARG A 40 3.71 4.95 1.40
C ARG A 40 2.91 4.86 0.10
N ALA A 41 3.47 5.27 -1.03
CA ALA A 41 2.80 5.17 -2.32
C ALA A 41 2.60 3.70 -2.72
N ALA A 42 3.59 2.84 -2.49
CA ALA A 42 3.49 1.40 -2.74
C ALA A 42 2.41 0.74 -1.86
N LEU A 43 2.37 1.05 -0.56
CA LEU A 43 1.36 0.53 0.36
C LEU A 43 -0.07 0.96 -0.02
N ARG A 44 -0.26 2.20 -0.49
CA ARG A 44 -1.57 2.66 -0.99
C ARG A 44 -2.04 1.90 -2.23
N VAL A 45 -1.13 1.54 -3.11
CA VAL A 45 -1.45 0.72 -4.30
C VAL A 45 -1.86 -0.67 -3.85
N LEU A 46 -1.08 -1.29 -2.95
CA LEU A 46 -1.36 -2.61 -2.40
C LEU A 46 -2.72 -2.66 -1.69
N GLU A 47 -3.02 -1.70 -0.82
CA GLU A 47 -4.31 -1.62 -0.11
C GLU A 47 -5.49 -1.55 -1.10
N ARG A 48 -5.31 -0.82 -2.20
CA ARG A 48 -6.35 -0.68 -3.23
C ARG A 48 -6.55 -1.98 -4.01
N GLU A 49 -5.48 -2.70 -4.32
CA GLU A 49 -5.54 -4.02 -4.95
C GLU A 49 -6.18 -5.05 -4.03
N GLU A 50 -5.79 -5.09 -2.76
CA GLU A 50 -6.40 -5.97 -1.75
C GLU A 50 -7.91 -5.70 -1.62
N ALA A 51 -8.34 -4.44 -1.57
CA ALA A 51 -9.76 -4.10 -1.49
C ALA A 51 -10.55 -4.63 -2.71
N ILE A 52 -9.98 -4.54 -3.91
CA ILE A 52 -10.60 -5.05 -5.15
C ILE A 52 -10.69 -6.58 -5.11
N GLU A 53 -9.63 -7.26 -4.68
CA GLU A 53 -9.60 -8.73 -4.57
C GLU A 53 -10.58 -9.23 -3.51
N GLN A 54 -10.68 -8.55 -2.37
CA GLN A 54 -11.68 -8.84 -1.34
C GLN A 54 -13.10 -8.69 -1.89
N GLU A 55 -13.39 -7.63 -2.66
CA GLU A 55 -14.70 -7.45 -3.27
C GLU A 55 -15.02 -8.56 -4.29
N ARG A 56 -14.04 -8.96 -5.11
CA ARG A 56 -14.16 -10.08 -6.04
C ARG A 56 -14.45 -11.39 -5.31
N MET A 57 -13.69 -11.68 -4.26
CA MET A 57 -13.90 -12.87 -3.42
C MET A 57 -15.28 -12.86 -2.75
N ALA A 58 -15.73 -11.71 -2.22
CA ALA A 58 -17.06 -11.59 -1.62
C ALA A 58 -18.19 -11.88 -2.62
N ARG A 59 -18.08 -11.39 -3.86
CA ARG A 59 -19.03 -11.67 -4.95
C ARG A 59 -19.05 -13.14 -5.37
N LEU A 60 -17.90 -13.81 -5.34
CA LEU A 60 -17.80 -15.24 -5.61
C LEU A 60 -18.41 -16.05 -4.46
N ALA A 61 -18.09 -15.70 -3.21
CA ALA A 61 -18.62 -16.36 -2.02
C ALA A 61 -20.16 -16.28 -1.94
N SER A 62 -20.76 -15.13 -2.25
CA SER A 62 -22.22 -14.97 -2.25
C SER A 62 -22.94 -15.82 -3.30
N ARG A 63 -22.27 -16.17 -4.40
CA ARG A 63 -22.81 -17.04 -5.45
C ARG A 63 -22.77 -18.51 -5.05
N VAL A 64 -21.70 -18.92 -4.35
CA VAL A 64 -21.57 -20.29 -3.85
C VAL A 64 -22.55 -20.54 -2.71
N SER A 65 -22.68 -19.60 -1.77
CA SER A 65 -23.62 -19.74 -0.63
C SER A 65 -25.10 -19.71 -1.02
N GLY A 66 -25.43 -19.22 -2.21
CA GLY A 66 -26.81 -19.14 -2.73
C GLY A 66 -27.29 -20.41 -3.45
N SER A 67 -26.41 -21.38 -3.71
CA SER A 67 -26.73 -22.59 -4.48
C SER A 67 -27.11 -23.80 -3.60
N GLU A 68 -27.16 -23.64 -2.28
CA GLU A 68 -27.50 -24.70 -1.30
C GLU A 68 -28.89 -24.51 -0.65
N ARG A 69 -29.86 -23.87 -1.34
CA ARG A 69 -31.26 -23.85 -0.91
C ARG A 69 -32.21 -24.36 -1.98
#